data_AF-A0A1B0C5X4-F1
#
_entry.id   AF-A0A1B0C5X4-F1
#
_cell.length_a   1.000
_cell.length_b   1.000
_cell.length_c   1.000
_cell.angle_alpha   90.00
_cell.angle_beta   90.00
_cell.angle_gamma   90.00
#
_symmetry.space_group_name_H-M   'P 1'
#
loop_
_entity.id
_entity.type
_entity.pdbx_description
1 polymer ?
#
loop_
_entity_poly.entity_id
_entity_poly.type
_entity_poly.pdbx_seq_one_letter_code
_entity_poly.pdbx_strand_id
1 'polypeptide(L)'
;MDRGFVIERLKRKNKILEEENEQTQQERHNETNNLTLNIKEMNKLRDEVETLNAKMRKMKDCYKSAAMELREVVYMLFGYRIDRVGSNTNYKISSMYAESPDDYLNFRLNESNVLDMLETPYSASLKALIQTQLVGNKSLPAFLSTLTLDLFQRSTMPMS
;
A
#
# COMPACT_ATOMS: atom_id res chain seq x y z
N MET A 1 7.33 87.27 -8.50
CA MET A 1 7.27 85.91 -9.09
C MET A 1 6.02 85.82 -9.93
N ASP A 2 6.15 85.44 -11.19
CA ASP A 2 5.05 85.38 -12.14
C ASP A 2 4.11 84.19 -11.83
N ARG A 3 2.83 84.48 -11.57
CA ARG A 3 1.81 83.47 -11.23
C ARG A 3 1.60 82.48 -12.38
N GLY A 4 1.82 82.90 -13.63
CA GLY A 4 1.68 82.03 -14.81
C GLY A 4 2.65 80.85 -14.81
N PHE A 5 3.91 81.11 -14.47
CA PHE A 5 4.97 80.10 -14.42
C PHE A 5 4.72 79.02 -13.37
N VAL A 6 4.19 79.41 -12.20
CA VAL A 6 3.86 78.48 -11.12
C VAL A 6 2.71 77.55 -11.52
N ILE A 7 1.68 78.10 -12.19
CA ILE A 7 0.52 77.33 -12.67
C ILE A 7 0.95 76.30 -13.72
N GLU A 8 1.81 76.66 -14.67
CA GLU A 8 2.27 75.74 -15.71
C GLU A 8 3.10 74.59 -15.13
N ARG A 9 3.99 74.89 -14.17
CA ARG A 9 4.77 73.88 -13.45
C ARG A 9 3.88 72.90 -12.69
N LEU A 10 2.82 73.40 -12.04
CA LEU A 10 1.85 72.56 -11.33
C LEU A 10 1.05 71.67 -12.28
N LYS A 11 0.61 72.19 -13.43
CA LYS A 11 -0.07 71.38 -14.46
C LYS A 11 0.80 70.25 -14.97
N ARG A 12 2.08 70.53 -15.26
CA ARG A 12 3.03 69.50 -15.70
C ARG A 12 3.25 68.44 -14.62
N LYS A 13 3.36 68.83 -13.34
CA LYS A 13 3.47 67.89 -12.22
C LYS A 13 2.22 67.03 -12.05
N ASN A 14 1.02 67.61 -12.14
CA ASN A 14 -0.23 66.85 -12.06
C ASN A 14 -0.33 65.84 -13.19
N LYS A 15 0.04 66.21 -14.42
CA LYS A 15 0.05 65.28 -15.55
C LYS A 15 0.96 64.07 -15.31
N ILE A 16 2.17 64.30 -14.80
CA ILE A 16 3.11 63.22 -14.46
C ILE A 16 2.54 62.34 -13.36
N LEU A 17 1.96 62.93 -12.31
CA LEU A 17 1.36 62.18 -11.20
C LEU A 17 0.13 61.37 -11.65
N GLU A 18 -0.67 61.89 -12.58
CA GLU A 18 -1.79 61.16 -13.19
C GLU A 18 -1.27 59.95 -13.99
N GLU A 19 -0.28 60.15 -14.86
CA GLU A 19 0.36 59.08 -15.64
C GLU A 19 1.00 58.00 -14.75
N GLU A 20 1.77 58.39 -13.72
CA GLU A 20 2.37 57.45 -12.76
C GLU A 20 1.31 56.66 -11.96
N ASN A 21 0.20 57.30 -11.60
CA ASN A 21 -0.86 56.67 -10.85
C ASN A 21 -1.66 55.68 -11.73
N GLU A 22 -1.89 56.00 -13.00
CA GLU A 22 -2.49 55.08 -13.98
C GLU A 22 -1.60 53.84 -14.17
N GLN A 23 -0.28 54.04 -14.31
CA GLN A 23 0.69 52.96 -14.48
C GLN A 23 0.75 52.06 -13.23
N THR A 24 0.79 52.65 -12.04
CA THR A 24 0.74 51.92 -10.76
C THR A 24 -0.57 51.15 -10.58
N GLN A 25 -1.70 51.71 -11.01
CA GLN A 25 -3.00 51.01 -10.96
C GLN A 25 -3.01 49.80 -11.91
N GLN A 26 -2.44 49.94 -13.10
CA GLN A 26 -2.33 48.85 -14.06
C GLN A 26 -1.42 47.71 -13.54
N GLU A 27 -0.29 48.04 -12.92
CA GLU A 27 0.61 47.06 -12.29
C GLU A 27 -0.07 46.30 -11.16
N ARG A 28 -0.75 47.01 -10.23
CA ARG A 28 -1.51 46.37 -9.15
C ARG A 28 -2.63 45.47 -9.68
N HIS A 29 -3.31 45.88 -10.75
CA HIS A 29 -4.35 45.08 -11.37
C HIS A 29 -3.77 43.79 -11.98
N ASN A 30 -2.64 43.88 -12.67
CA ASN A 30 -1.94 42.74 -13.24
C ASN A 30 -1.43 41.77 -12.15
N GLU A 31 -0.84 42.28 -11.07
CA GLU A 31 -0.40 41.48 -9.92
C GLU A 31 -1.57 40.76 -9.25
N THR A 32 -2.69 41.47 -9.03
CA THR A 32 -3.91 40.89 -8.42
C THR A 32 -4.49 39.78 -9.30
N ASN A 33 -4.52 39.99 -10.62
CA ASN A 33 -4.98 38.98 -11.57
C ASN A 33 -4.05 37.75 -11.56
N ASN A 34 -2.73 37.95 -11.59
CA ASN A 34 -1.75 36.86 -11.52
C ASN A 34 -1.87 36.06 -10.21
N LEU A 35 -2.01 36.74 -9.07
CA LEU A 35 -2.23 36.08 -7.77
C LEU A 35 -3.53 35.26 -7.79
N THR A 36 -4.59 35.81 -8.36
CA THR A 36 -5.88 35.12 -8.47
C THR A 36 -5.78 33.86 -9.33
N LEU A 37 -5.05 33.92 -10.44
CA LEU A 37 -4.79 32.76 -11.31
C LEU A 37 -3.98 31.69 -10.56
N ASN A 38 -2.90 32.09 -9.87
CA ASN A 38 -2.07 31.18 -9.10
C ASN A 38 -2.85 30.48 -7.97
N ILE A 39 -3.74 31.20 -7.28
CA ILE A 39 -4.61 30.60 -6.25
C ILE A 39 -5.57 29.58 -6.87
N LYS A 40 -6.15 29.88 -8.03
CA LYS A 40 -7.02 28.93 -8.74
C LYS A 40 -6.28 27.67 -9.15
N GLU A 41 -5.07 27.80 -9.70
CA GLU A 41 -4.23 26.66 -10.07
C GLU A 41 -3.80 25.85 -8.84
N MET A 42 -3.40 26.52 -7.76
CA MET A 42 -3.04 25.87 -6.49
C MET A 42 -4.22 25.07 -5.91
N ASN A 43 -5.44 25.63 -5.93
CA ASN A 43 -6.62 24.92 -5.48
C ASN A 43 -6.93 23.71 -6.37
N LYS A 44 -6.85 23.87 -7.69
CA LYS A 44 -7.03 22.76 -8.64
C LYS A 44 -6.03 21.62 -8.41
N LEU A 45 -4.76 21.95 -8.18
CA LEU A 45 -3.72 20.96 -7.88
C LEU A 45 -3.97 20.27 -6.53
N ARG A 46 -4.45 20.99 -5.52
CA ARG A 46 -4.83 20.40 -4.23
C ARG A 46 -5.99 19.41 -4.39
N ASP A 47 -7.01 19.78 -5.14
CA ASP A 47 -8.17 18.92 -5.43
C ASP A 47 -7.75 17.66 -6.21
N GLU A 48 -6.83 17.81 -7.16
CA GLU A 48 -6.28 16.68 -7.92
C GLU A 48 -5.47 15.73 -7.03
N VAL A 49 -4.62 16.26 -6.15
CA VAL A 49 -3.85 15.47 -5.17
C VAL A 49 -4.80 14.72 -4.23
N GLU A 50 -5.84 15.37 -3.72
CA GLU A 50 -6.84 14.72 -2.87
C GLU A 50 -7.58 13.59 -3.62
N THR A 51 -7.98 13.86 -4.86
CA THR A 51 -8.63 12.88 -5.73
C THR A 51 -7.73 11.67 -6.01
N LEU A 52 -6.46 11.89 -6.33
CA LEU A 52 -5.48 10.83 -6.57
C LEU A 52 -5.22 10.01 -5.30
N ASN A 53 -5.11 10.66 -4.15
CA ASN A 53 -4.96 9.98 -2.86
C ASN A 53 -6.18 9.12 -2.52
N ALA A 54 -7.40 9.63 -2.76
CA ALA A 54 -8.63 8.87 -2.56
C ALA A 54 -8.70 7.63 -3.48
N LYS A 55 -8.33 7.79 -4.77
CA LYS A 55 -8.22 6.68 -5.72
C LYS A 55 -7.18 5.65 -5.28
N MET A 56 -6.01 6.09 -4.82
CA MET A 56 -4.95 5.20 -4.33
C MET A 56 -5.40 4.42 -3.10
N ARG A 57 -6.10 5.05 -2.15
CA ARG A 57 -6.65 4.36 -0.96
C ARG A 57 -7.66 3.28 -1.39
N LYS A 58 -8.62 3.63 -2.24
CA LYS A 58 -9.61 2.68 -2.76
C LYS A 58 -8.96 1.50 -3.50
N MET A 59 -7.92 1.76 -4.28
CA MET A 59 -7.18 0.71 -4.99
C MET A 59 -6.47 -0.24 -4.01
N LYS A 60 -5.82 0.30 -2.96
CA LYS A 60 -5.20 -0.51 -1.90
C LYS A 60 -6.21 -1.38 -1.17
N ASP A 61 -7.38 -0.83 -0.86
CA ASP A 61 -8.45 -1.56 -0.17
C ASP A 61 -9.01 -2.69 -1.04
N CYS A 62 -9.25 -2.42 -2.32
CA CYS A 62 -9.69 -3.43 -3.28
C CYS A 62 -8.68 -4.59 -3.40
N TYR A 63 -7.39 -4.26 -3.55
CA TYR A 63 -6.33 -5.27 -3.62
C TYR A 63 -6.25 -6.11 -2.33
N LYS A 64 -6.32 -5.45 -1.17
CA LYS A 64 -6.30 -6.14 0.13
C LYS A 64 -7.50 -7.07 0.27
N SER A 65 -8.69 -6.61 -0.11
CA SER A 65 -9.91 -7.42 -0.08
C SER A 65 -9.79 -8.64 -0.98
N ALA A 66 -9.39 -8.48 -2.23
CA ALA A 66 -9.21 -9.58 -3.17
C ALA A 66 -8.14 -10.59 -2.69
N ALA A 67 -7.03 -10.10 -2.12
CA ALA A 67 -5.98 -10.96 -1.57
C ALA A 67 -6.44 -11.75 -0.33
N MET A 68 -7.27 -11.14 0.53
CA MET A 68 -7.87 -11.82 1.68
C MET A 68 -8.90 -12.86 1.26
N GLU A 69 -9.77 -12.52 0.31
CA GLU A 69 -10.76 -13.44 -0.27
C GLU A 69 -10.09 -14.65 -0.90
N LEU A 70 -9.06 -14.45 -1.73
CA LEU A 70 -8.31 -15.56 -2.33
C LEU A 70 -7.67 -16.47 -1.29
N ARG A 71 -7.10 -15.89 -0.22
CA ARG A 71 -6.52 -16.67 0.89
C ARG A 71 -7.57 -17.52 1.59
N GLU A 72 -8.77 -16.98 1.79
CA GLU A 72 -9.87 -17.71 2.41
C GLU A 72 -10.34 -18.86 1.52
N VAL A 73 -10.47 -18.64 0.21
CA VAL A 73 -10.81 -19.70 -0.75
C VAL A 73 -9.75 -20.81 -0.74
N VAL A 74 -8.46 -20.46 -0.75
CA VAL A 74 -7.36 -21.43 -0.64
C VAL A 74 -7.44 -22.20 0.68
N TYR A 75 -7.74 -21.52 1.79
CA TYR A 75 -7.88 -22.16 3.10
C TYR A 75 -9.03 -23.17 3.12
N MET A 76 -10.21 -22.80 2.60
CA MET A 76 -11.38 -23.67 2.53
C MET A 76 -11.17 -24.89 1.62
N LEU A 77 -10.50 -24.70 0.47
CA LEU A 77 -10.29 -25.77 -0.50
C LEU A 77 -9.20 -26.76 -0.08
N PHE A 78 -8.10 -26.26 0.49
CA PHE A 78 -6.89 -27.05 0.71
C PHE A 78 -6.59 -27.31 2.20
N GLY A 79 -7.33 -26.67 3.10
CA GLY A 79 -7.18 -26.86 4.54
C GLY A 79 -5.93 -26.20 5.13
N TYR A 80 -5.32 -25.24 4.43
CA TYR A 80 -4.11 -24.56 4.91
C TYR A 80 -4.23 -23.04 4.86
N ARG A 81 -4.01 -22.40 6.01
CA ARG A 81 -3.89 -20.95 6.13
C ARG A 81 -2.44 -20.56 5.90
N ILE A 82 -2.21 -19.64 4.96
CA ILE A 82 -0.87 -19.17 4.59
C ILE A 82 -0.76 -17.69 4.94
N ASP A 83 0.03 -17.39 5.96
CA ASP A 83 0.24 -16.02 6.44
C ASP A 83 1.70 -15.59 6.27
N ARG A 84 1.91 -14.44 5.65
CA ARG A 84 3.25 -13.83 5.58
C ARG A 84 3.64 -13.28 6.95
N VAL A 85 4.84 -13.63 7.42
CA VAL A 85 5.34 -13.23 8.75
C VAL A 85 6.50 -12.26 8.60
N GLY A 86 6.38 -11.09 9.22
CA GLY A 86 7.40 -10.04 9.20
C GLY A 86 7.56 -9.36 7.84
N SER A 87 8.66 -8.60 7.68
CA SER A 87 9.01 -7.92 6.44
C SER A 87 9.58 -8.86 5.37
N ASN A 88 10.02 -10.05 5.77
CA ASN A 88 10.72 -11.00 4.92
C ASN A 88 9.76 -11.82 4.06
N THR A 89 10.31 -12.68 3.22
CA THR A 89 9.58 -13.66 2.39
C THR A 89 9.28 -14.96 3.17
N ASN A 90 8.95 -14.82 4.45
CA ASN A 90 8.62 -15.93 5.34
C ASN A 90 7.11 -16.13 5.41
N TYR A 91 6.67 -17.39 5.45
CA TYR A 91 5.29 -17.82 5.40
C TYR A 91 5.04 -18.85 6.49
N LYS A 92 4.11 -18.55 7.39
CA LYS A 92 3.54 -19.49 8.35
C LYS A 92 2.38 -20.21 7.67
N ILE A 93 2.46 -21.54 7.64
CA ILE A 93 1.42 -22.42 7.09
C ILE A 93 0.81 -23.21 8.25
N SER A 94 -0.47 -22.99 8.51
CA SER A 94 -1.21 -23.64 9.60
C SER A 94 -2.33 -24.50 9.01
N SER A 95 -2.50 -25.73 9.48
CA SER A 95 -3.58 -26.61 9.03
C SER A 95 -4.91 -26.20 9.67
N MET A 96 -6.01 -26.43 8.94
CA MET A 96 -7.38 -26.37 9.47
C MET A 96 -7.59 -27.36 10.61
N TYR A 97 -6.82 -28.45 10.64
CA TYR A 97 -6.88 -29.51 11.64
C TYR A 97 -5.74 -29.42 12.67
N ALA A 98 -5.10 -28.25 12.81
CA ALA A 98 -4.08 -28.03 13.82
C ALA A 98 -4.68 -28.17 15.24
N GLU A 99 -3.99 -28.87 16.13
CA GLU A 99 -4.43 -29.09 17.51
C GLU A 99 -4.08 -27.88 18.40
N SER A 100 -3.02 -27.15 18.05
CA SER A 100 -2.56 -25.94 18.72
C SER A 100 -2.26 -24.78 17.74
N PRO A 101 -2.40 -23.50 18.13
CA PRO A 101 -1.93 -22.35 17.34
C PRO A 101 -0.42 -22.36 17.02
N ASP A 102 0.35 -23.14 17.80
CA ASP A 102 1.79 -23.35 17.63
C ASP A 102 2.13 -24.49 16.65
N ASP A 103 1.13 -25.24 16.18
CA ASP A 103 1.28 -26.28 15.16
C ASP A 103 1.29 -25.67 13.77
N TYR A 104 2.46 -25.14 13.38
CA TYR A 104 2.65 -24.55 12.07
C TYR A 104 3.98 -24.93 11.44
N LEU A 105 3.94 -24.96 10.11
CA LEU A 105 5.13 -25.06 9.28
C LEU A 105 5.59 -23.64 8.92
N ASN A 106 6.90 -23.45 8.86
CA ASN A 106 7.49 -22.17 8.46
C ASN A 106 8.26 -22.38 7.17
N PHE A 107 7.97 -21.57 6.16
CA PHE A 107 8.64 -21.61 4.87
C PHE A 107 9.22 -20.25 4.52
N ARG A 108 10.36 -20.24 3.85
CA ARG A 108 10.96 -19.03 3.27
C ARG A 108 11.01 -19.19 1.76
N LEU A 109 10.47 -18.21 1.03
CA LEU A 109 10.70 -18.10 -0.41
C LEU A 109 12.09 -17.48 -0.62
N ASN A 110 13.01 -18.27 -1.15
CA ASN A 110 14.37 -17.83 -1.42
C ASN A 110 14.49 -17.08 -2.76
N GLU A 111 15.68 -16.56 -3.06
CA GLU A 111 15.96 -15.77 -4.27
C GLU A 111 15.77 -16.56 -5.57
N SER A 112 15.79 -17.89 -5.51
CA SER A 112 15.54 -18.78 -6.64
C SER A 112 14.04 -19.11 -6.82
N ASN A 113 13.15 -18.41 -6.10
CA ASN A 113 11.71 -18.68 -6.05
C ASN A 113 11.36 -20.11 -5.60
N VAL A 114 12.20 -20.71 -4.75
CA VAL A 114 11.97 -22.02 -4.14
C VAL A 114 11.60 -21.83 -2.66
N LEU A 115 10.69 -22.66 -2.17
CA LEU A 115 10.29 -22.66 -0.76
C LEU A 115 11.22 -23.57 0.05
N ASP A 116 11.99 -22.96 0.95
CA ASP A 116 12.78 -23.66 1.95
C ASP A 116 11.96 -23.82 3.23
N MET A 117 11.82 -25.04 3.75
CA MET A 117 11.23 -25.26 5.07
C MET A 117 12.23 -24.85 6.16
N LEU A 118 11.79 -24.03 7.09
CA LEU A 118 12.54 -23.65 8.29
C LEU A 118 12.10 -24.53 9.46
N GLU A 119 13.06 -24.92 10.31
CA GLU A 119 12.78 -25.74 11.48
C GLU A 119 11.90 -25.00 12.49
N THR A 120 10.82 -25.65 12.89
CA THR A 120 9.92 -25.30 13.98
C THR A 120 9.75 -26.52 14.90
N PRO A 121 9.34 -26.34 16.17
CA PRO A 121 9.01 -27.47 17.05
C PRO A 121 8.02 -28.45 16.42
N TYR A 122 7.00 -27.93 15.72
CA TYR A 122 6.04 -28.74 14.99
C TYR A 122 6.67 -29.49 13.81
N SER A 123 7.52 -28.84 12.99
CA SER A 123 8.22 -29.56 11.91
C SER A 123 9.12 -30.69 12.44
N ALA A 124 9.66 -30.54 13.66
CA ALA A 124 10.48 -31.56 14.28
C ALA A 124 9.67 -32.81 14.69
N SER A 125 8.37 -32.67 15.01
CA SER A 125 7.49 -33.82 15.24
C SER A 125 7.10 -34.55 13.95
N LEU A 126 7.22 -33.89 12.79
CA LEU A 126 6.88 -34.41 11.47
C LEU A 126 8.10 -34.97 10.69
N LYS A 127 9.25 -35.18 11.34
CA LYS A 127 10.52 -35.58 10.68
C LYS A 127 10.38 -36.77 9.73
N ALA A 128 9.67 -37.82 10.14
CA ALA A 128 9.48 -39.01 9.30
C ALA A 128 8.73 -38.67 8.00
N LEU A 129 7.63 -37.91 8.11
CA LEU A 129 6.82 -37.50 6.96
C LEU A 129 7.59 -36.56 6.03
N ILE A 130 8.36 -35.62 6.60
CA ILE A 130 9.24 -34.70 5.85
C ILE A 130 10.29 -35.50 5.08
N GLN A 131 10.94 -36.47 5.72
CA GLN A 131 11.98 -37.28 5.09
C GLN A 131 11.43 -38.08 3.91
N THR A 132 10.26 -38.71 4.06
CA THR A 132 9.64 -39.46 2.96
C THR A 132 9.21 -38.56 1.80
N GLN A 133 8.48 -37.47 2.08
CA GLN A 133 7.77 -36.73 1.03
C GLN A 133 8.54 -35.53 0.47
N LEU A 134 9.35 -34.85 1.29
CA LEU A 134 10.12 -33.69 0.85
C LEU A 134 11.55 -34.05 0.44
N VAL A 135 12.21 -34.95 1.18
CA VAL A 135 13.59 -35.36 0.82
C VAL A 135 13.58 -36.43 -0.28
N GLY A 136 12.71 -37.44 -0.15
CA GLY A 136 12.58 -38.52 -1.13
C GLY A 136 11.89 -38.07 -2.43
N ASN A 137 10.63 -37.64 -2.32
CA ASN A 137 9.79 -37.34 -3.49
C ASN A 137 9.88 -35.90 -4.00
N LYS A 138 10.49 -35.00 -3.21
CA LYS A 138 10.62 -33.55 -3.51
C LYS A 138 9.30 -32.85 -3.86
N SER A 139 8.18 -33.31 -3.29
CA SER A 139 6.84 -32.79 -3.61
C SER A 139 6.17 -32.21 -2.39
N LEU A 140 6.13 -30.88 -2.32
CA LEU A 140 5.37 -30.15 -1.29
C LEU A 140 3.87 -30.47 -1.34
N PRO A 141 3.21 -30.56 -2.52
CA PRO A 141 1.81 -31.01 -2.58
C PRO A 141 1.58 -32.41 -2.00
N ALA A 142 2.47 -33.37 -2.27
CA ALA A 142 2.33 -34.73 -1.71
C ALA A 142 2.50 -34.73 -0.19
N PHE A 143 3.48 -33.98 0.32
CA PHE A 143 3.70 -33.80 1.76
C PHE A 143 2.47 -33.21 2.44
N LEU A 144 1.97 -32.07 1.95
CA LEU A 144 0.81 -31.39 2.53
C LEU A 144 -0.46 -32.23 2.44
N SER A 145 -0.68 -32.96 1.34
CA SER A 145 -1.85 -33.84 1.20
C SER A 145 -1.82 -34.98 2.21
N THR A 146 -0.66 -35.61 2.40
CA THR A 146 -0.49 -36.68 3.39
C THR A 146 -0.72 -36.14 4.80
N LEU A 147 -0.13 -34.99 5.12
CA LEU A 147 -0.31 -34.34 6.43
C LEU A 147 -1.78 -33.99 6.69
N THR A 148 -2.52 -33.52 5.68
CA THR A 148 -3.94 -33.21 5.79
C THR A 148 -4.74 -34.45 6.16
N LEU A 149 -4.51 -35.59 5.48
CA LEU A 149 -5.21 -36.83 5.76
C LEU A 149 -4.90 -37.34 7.19
N ASP A 150 -3.63 -37.29 7.58
CA ASP A 150 -3.19 -37.72 8.91
C ASP A 150 -3.83 -36.87 10.04
N LEU A 151 -3.84 -35.55 9.89
CA LEU A 151 -4.46 -34.64 10.87
C LEU A 151 -5.99 -34.77 10.88
N PHE A 152 -6.60 -34.98 9.71
CA PHE A 152 -8.04 -35.22 9.63
C PHE A 152 -8.45 -36.50 10.36
N GLN A 153 -7.70 -37.59 10.21
CA GLN A 153 -7.95 -38.84 10.94
C GLN A 153 -7.83 -38.65 12.46
N ARG A 154 -6.80 -37.91 12.92
CA ARG A 154 -6.63 -37.60 14.35
C ARG A 154 -7.75 -36.74 14.91
N SER A 155 -8.23 -35.76 14.14
CA SER A 155 -9.32 -34.87 14.58
C SER A 155 -10.71 -35.51 14.55
N THR A 156 -10.91 -36.56 13.74
CA THR A 156 -12.22 -37.22 13.58
C THR A 156 -12.36 -38.56 14.29
N MET A 157 -11.28 -39.19 14.76
CA MET A 157 -11.37 -40.36 15.63
C MET A 157 -11.63 -39.92 17.08
N PRO A 158 -12.81 -40.19 17.67
CA PRO A 158 -13.00 -39.99 19.09
C PRO A 158 -12.04 -40.94 19.81
N MET A 159 -11.28 -40.41 20.77
CA MET A 159 -10.51 -41.21 21.72
C MET A 159 -11.49 -42.15 22.43
N SER A 160 -11.53 -43.43 22.00
CA SER A 160 -12.35 -44.49 22.61
C SER A 160 -11.56 -45.23 23.67
#